data_AF-A0A9R1C799-F1
#
_entry.id   AF-A0A9R1C799-F1
#
_cell.length_a   1.000
_cell.length_b   1.000
_cell.length_c   1.000
_cell.angle_alpha   90.00
_cell.angle_beta   90.00
_cell.angle_gamma   90.00
#
_symmetry.space_group_name_H-M   'P 1'
#
loop_
_entity.id
_entity.type
_entity.pdbx_description
1 polymer ?
#
loop_
_entity_poly.entity_id
_entity_poly.type
_entity_poly.pdbx_seq_one_letter_code
_entity_poly.pdbx_strand_id
1 'polypeptide(L)' 'MLLLCGCASTKQPTSVYICTGLKGDAFHRTPQCKGLSDCDGELGEITIPDAMEIGLHPCKICFPKDSIIKFEKAYPGVMN' A
#
# COMPACT_ATOMS: atom_id res chain seq x y z
N MET A 1 -21.78 -11.63 31.35
CA MET A 1 -22.38 -11.84 30.01
C MET A 1 -21.59 -11.03 29.00
N LEU A 2 -21.48 -11.57 27.78
CA LEU A 2 -20.44 -11.40 26.77
C LEU A 2 -20.10 -9.98 26.27
N LEU A 3 -18.80 -9.82 25.97
CA LEU A 3 -18.13 -9.17 24.82
C LEU A 3 -18.94 -8.22 23.92
N LEU A 4 -18.39 -7.02 23.73
CA LEU A 4 -18.27 -6.41 22.41
C LEU A 4 -16.87 -5.79 22.26
N CYS A 5 -15.88 -6.61 21.88
CA CYS A 5 -14.67 -6.11 21.24
C CYS A 5 -15.10 -5.45 19.92
N GLY A 6 -15.05 -4.12 19.86
CA GLY A 6 -15.15 -3.39 18.61
C GLY A 6 -13.94 -3.72 17.75
N CYS A 7 -14.11 -4.60 16.76
CA CYS A 7 -13.11 -4.77 15.71
C CYS A 7 -13.11 -3.49 14.87
N ALA A 8 -12.18 -2.57 15.15
CA ALA A 8 -11.88 -1.47 14.26
C ALA A 8 -11.35 -2.07 12.95
N SER A 9 -12.24 -2.23 11.95
CA SER A 9 -11.80 -2.53 10.59
C SER A 9 -11.04 -1.32 10.08
N THR A 10 -9.72 -1.36 10.22
CA THR A 10 -8.80 -0.47 9.51
C THR A 10 -8.91 -0.80 8.02
N LYS A 11 -9.91 -0.19 7.36
CA LYS A 11 -10.07 -0.25 5.92
C LYS A 11 -8.83 0.38 5.31
N GLN A 12 -8.13 -0.38 4.48
CA GLN A 12 -6.96 0.12 3.76
C GLN A 12 -7.39 1.26 2.84
N PRO A 13 -6.52 2.25 2.59
CA PRO A 13 -6.85 3.32 1.67
C PRO A 13 -7.12 2.74 0.28
N THR A 14 -8.08 3.30 -0.44
CA THR A 14 -8.42 2.86 -1.80
C THR A 14 -7.39 3.34 -2.82
N SER A 15 -6.79 4.50 -2.57
CA SER A 15 -5.69 5.07 -3.33
C SER A 15 -4.38 5.06 -2.53
N VAL A 16 -3.27 5.04 -3.25
CA VAL A 16 -1.89 5.02 -2.75
C VAL A 16 -1.00 5.89 -3.61
N TYR A 17 0.12 6.30 -3.05
CA TYR A 17 1.09 7.18 -3.68
C TYR A 17 2.27 6.37 -4.20
N ILE A 18 2.76 6.71 -5.39
CA ILE A 18 3.92 6.09 -6.00
C ILE A 18 4.91 7.16 -6.42
N CYS A 19 6.20 6.82 -6.47
CA CYS A 19 7.16 7.61 -7.22
C CYS A 19 7.11 7.16 -8.68
N THR A 20 6.92 8.09 -9.63
CA THR A 20 6.89 7.77 -11.07
C THR A 20 8.28 7.67 -11.70
N GLY A 21 9.32 8.00 -10.92
CA GLY A 21 10.71 7.88 -11.33
C GLY A 21 11.20 6.43 -11.37
N LEU A 22 12.38 6.21 -11.95
CA LEU A 22 12.93 4.88 -12.21
C LEU A 22 13.21 4.07 -10.95
N LYS A 23 13.30 4.74 -9.79
CA LYS A 23 13.55 4.11 -8.49
C LYS A 23 12.28 3.71 -7.74
N GLY A 24 11.09 4.03 -8.26
CA GLY A 24 9.82 3.68 -7.64
C GLY A 24 9.51 2.18 -7.75
N ASP A 25 9.75 1.41 -6.70
CA ASP A 25 9.42 -0.03 -6.60
C ASP A 25 8.28 -0.33 -5.63
N ALA A 26 7.82 0.68 -4.87
CA ALA A 26 6.81 0.54 -3.84
C ALA A 26 5.67 1.56 -3.96
N PHE A 27 4.51 1.19 -3.42
CA PHE A 27 3.41 2.12 -3.18
C PHE A 27 3.26 2.47 -1.69
N HIS A 28 2.83 3.69 -1.43
CA HIS A 28 2.86 4.35 -0.13
C HIS A 28 1.46 4.82 0.30
N ARG A 29 1.18 4.80 1.60
CA ARG A 29 -0.10 5.28 2.15
C ARG A 29 -0.24 6.80 2.12
N THR A 30 0.89 7.51 2.12
CA THR A 30 0.96 8.97 2.28
C THR A 30 2.08 9.51 1.38
N PRO A 31 1.90 10.71 0.79
CA PRO A 31 2.92 11.34 -0.03
C PRO A 31 4.12 11.84 0.81
N GLN A 32 4.00 11.87 2.14
CA GLN A 32 5.07 12.24 3.07
C GLN A 32 5.82 11.02 3.64
N CYS A 33 5.65 9.83 3.05
CA CYS A 33 6.37 8.64 3.51
C CYS A 33 7.89 8.85 3.43
N LYS A 34 8.63 8.43 4.45
CA LYS A 34 10.10 8.44 4.42
C LYS A 34 10.67 7.67 3.22
N GLY A 35 9.98 6.64 2.73
CA GLY A 35 10.38 5.91 1.53
C GLY A 35 10.28 6.70 0.22
N LEU A 36 9.66 7.89 0.23
CA LEU A 36 9.57 8.80 -0.91
C LEU A 36 10.61 9.94 -0.84
N SER A 37 11.50 9.98 0.17
CA SER A 37 12.44 11.10 0.35
C SER A 37 13.37 11.31 -0.84
N ASP A 38 13.69 10.22 -1.55
CA ASP A 38 14.65 10.19 -2.64
C ASP A 38 13.97 9.94 -3.99
N CYS A 39 12.66 10.20 -4.08
CA CYS A 39 11.91 10.06 -5.32
C CYS A 39 12.56 10.91 -6.42
N ASP A 40 12.90 10.28 -7.53
CA ASP A 40 13.61 10.88 -8.66
C ASP A 40 12.68 11.26 -9.82
N GLY A 41 11.37 11.27 -9.58
CA GLY A 41 10.34 11.70 -10.51
C GLY A 41 9.26 12.50 -9.78
N GLU A 42 8.01 12.27 -10.16
CA GLU A 42 6.84 12.91 -9.56
C GLU A 42 6.11 11.96 -8.63
N LEU A 43 5.32 12.51 -7.70
CA LEU A 43 4.38 11.71 -6.92
C LEU A 43 3.11 11.49 -7.73
N GLY A 44 2.82 10.23 -8.03
CA GLY A 44 1.55 9.79 -8.61
C GLY A 44 0.61 9.24 -7.53
N GLU A 45 -0.70 9.34 -7.76
CA GLU A 45 -1.72 8.69 -6.95
C GLU A 45 -2.49 7.68 -7.81
N ILE A 46 -2.49 6.41 -7.42
CA ILE A 46 -3.14 5.31 -8.13
C ILE A 46 -3.88 4.40 -7.16
N THR A 47 -4.66 3.43 -7.65
CA THR A 47 -5.32 2.45 -6.76
C THR A 47 -4.36 1.34 -6.32
N ILE A 48 -4.70 0.65 -5.24
CA ILE A 48 -3.92 -0.51 -4.77
C ILE A 48 -3.84 -1.63 -5.84
N PRO A 49 -4.96 -2.04 -6.50
CA PRO A 49 -4.91 -3.02 -7.59
C PRO A 49 -3.98 -2.60 -8.72
N ASP A 50 -4.09 -1.35 -9.21
CA ASP A 50 -3.26 -0.87 -10.32
C ASP A 50 -1.77 -0.91 -9.94
N ALA A 51 -1.44 -0.50 -8.70
CA ALA A 51 -0.07 -0.53 -8.20
C ALA A 51 0.51 -1.95 -8.18
N MET A 52 -0.28 -2.92 -7.76
CA MET A 52 0.12 -4.33 -7.72
C MET A 52 0.22 -4.92 -9.13
N GLU A 53 -0.69 -4.57 -10.03
CA GLU A 53 -0.71 -5.05 -11.43
C GLU A 53 0.55 -4.61 -12.18
N ILE A 54 1.04 -3.40 -11.94
CA ILE A 54 2.30 -2.90 -12.50
C ILE A 54 3.55 -3.40 -11.74
N GLY A 55 3.38 -4.27 -10.74
CA GLY A 55 4.46 -4.95 -10.03
C GLY A 55 5.05 -4.17 -8.84
N LEU A 56 4.40 -3.11 -8.36
CA LEU A 56 4.85 -2.41 -7.15
C LEU A 56 4.45 -3.19 -5.91
N HIS A 57 5.33 -3.18 -4.91
CA HIS A 57 5.07 -3.83 -3.64
C HIS A 57 4.62 -2.81 -2.55
N PRO A 58 3.90 -3.25 -1.51
CA PRO A 58 3.56 -2.35 -0.40
C PRO A 58 4.81 -1.84 0.31
N CYS A 59 4.87 -0.54 0.57
CA CYS A 59 5.92 0.04 1.41
C CYS A 59 5.81 -0.52 2.85
N LYS A 60 6.86 -1.19 3.33
CA LYS A 60 6.90 -1.82 4.67
C LYS A 60 6.79 -0.82 5.83
N ILE A 61 7.07 0.47 5.58
CA ILE A 61 6.89 1.56 6.56
C ILE A 61 5.41 1.93 6.67
N CYS A 62 4.71 2.03 5.54
CA CYS A 62 3.30 2.39 5.48
C CYS A 62 2.37 1.22 5.84
N PHE A 63 2.76 0.00 5.46
CA PHE A 63 1.94 -1.20 5.55
C PHE A 63 2.68 -2.29 6.33
N PRO A 64 2.29 -2.55 7.60
CA PRO A 64 2.84 -3.66 8.37
C PRO A 64 2.44 -5.02 7.76
N LYS A 65 3.12 -6.10 8.16
CA LYS A 65 2.91 -7.47 7.63
C LYS A 65 1.44 -7.89 7.58
N ASP A 66 0.66 -7.60 8.62
CA ASP A 66 -0.77 -7.95 8.67
C ASP A 66 -1.60 -7.24 7.61
N SER A 67 -1.16 -6.06 7.14
CA SER A 67 -1.80 -5.37 6.01
C SER A 67 -1.47 -6.04 4.69
N ILE A 68 -0.26 -6.56 4.53
CA ILE A 68 0.18 -7.29 3.33
C ILE A 68 -0.63 -8.57 3.16
N ILE A 69 -0.80 -9.35 4.24
CA ILE A 69 -1.63 -10.56 4.23
C ILE A 69 -3.08 -10.25 3.85
N LYS A 70 -3.61 -9.07 4.23
CA LYS A 70 -4.94 -8.63 3.81
C LYS A 70 -5.00 -8.34 2.32
N PHE A 71 -3.93 -7.78 1.74
CA PHE A 71 -3.84 -7.56 0.30
C PHE A 71 -3.81 -8.88 -0.48
N GLU A 72 -3.03 -9.87 -0.05
CA GLU A 72 -2.98 -11.20 -0.69
C GLU A 72 -4.36 -11.84 -0.77
N LYS A 73 -5.15 -11.70 0.31
CA LYS A 73 -6.52 -12.22 0.39
C LYS A 73 -7.52 -11.40 -0.43
N ALA A 74 -7.36 -10.08 -0.47
CA ALA A 74 -8.27 -9.17 -1.16
C ALA A 74 -8.05 -9.15 -2.68
N TYR A 75 -6.82 -9.35 -3.13
CA TYR A 75 -6.39 -9.30 -4.53
C TYR A 75 -5.61 -10.58 -4.91
N PRO A 76 -6.28 -11.76 -4.91
CA PRO A 76 -5.61 -13.01 -5.26
C PRO A 76 -5.10 -12.98 -6.70
N GLY A 77 -3.87 -13.42 -6.92
CA GLY A 77 -3.26 -13.54 -8.25
C GLY A 77 -2.61 -12.26 -8.81
N VAL A 78 -2.57 -11.16 -8.05
CA VAL A 78 -1.90 -9.91 -8.45
C VAL A 78 -0.58 -9.70 -7.71
N MET A 79 -0.44 -10.25 -6.48
CA MET A 79 0.83 -10.21 -5.75
C MET A 79 1.65 -11.47 -6.02
N ASN A 80 2.82 -11.30 -6.66
CA ASN A 80 3.82 -12.35 -6.91
C ASN A 80 4.91 -12.35 -5.83
#